data_AF-A0A1I6J928-F1
#
_entry.id   AF-A0A1I6J928-F1
#
_cell.length_a   1.000
_cell.length_b   1.000
_cell.length_c   1.000
_cell.angle_alpha   90.00
_cell.angle_beta   90.00
_cell.angle_gamma   90.00
#
_symmetry.space_group_name_H-M   'P 1'
#
loop_
_entity.id
_entity.type
_entity.pdbx_description
1 polymer ?
#
loop_
_entity_poly.entity_id
_entity_poly.type
_entity_poly.pdbx_seq_one_letter_code
_entity_poly.pdbx_strand_id
1 'polypeptide(L)'
;MGGDNGEAERRTEVSALHPKIQVQICEENGEKIFGPGPAELLRRVRDTGSLHAASKSMNMAYSKAMRIMRTAERNLGFSLLSGKAGGKAGGGSVLTKEGAAFLEKYEIWERQVRSCGMQYYRDIFGENAEEYDPAENGFKGTEQKQETSGENGDLSAVSIVVMASGYGRRFGSNKLLADLGGVTMAERTLDAVPVPMRKNTVVVTRYPEIAEMARMRDMRTVMNPFPDQSDTVRLGTKDCMEQSAGKCRGILFLPCDQPYIRPATLERLAMEFLRHPDDLTRLGKDGTVGSPMIFPESTFPALLAVTGDTGGREAARESGLPVHVVEAQFREELNDIDRPEDIDVSNQ
;
A
#
# COMPACT_ATOMS: atom_id res chain seq x y z
N MET A 1 3.24 41.04 -54.62
CA MET A 1 4.24 41.49 -53.64
C MET A 1 3.44 41.91 -52.42
N GLY A 2 3.32 41.15 -51.34
CA GLY A 2 4.29 40.26 -50.70
C GLY A 2 4.58 40.84 -49.31
N GLY A 3 4.40 40.04 -48.25
CA GLY A 3 4.61 40.43 -46.84
C GLY A 3 3.30 40.40 -46.05
N ASP A 4 2.71 39.25 -45.71
CA ASP A 4 3.22 38.08 -44.97
C ASP A 4 3.12 38.24 -43.45
N ASN A 5 2.64 37.16 -42.86
CA ASN A 5 2.22 36.95 -41.48
C ASN A 5 3.41 37.01 -40.52
N GLY A 6 3.24 37.66 -39.38
CA GLY A 6 4.33 37.83 -38.42
C GLY A 6 3.92 37.93 -36.96
N GLU A 7 2.84 37.27 -36.54
CA GLU A 7 2.55 37.07 -35.10
C GLU A 7 2.04 35.65 -34.85
N ALA A 8 2.93 34.67 -35.05
CA ALA A 8 2.77 33.32 -34.50
C ALA A 8 4.13 32.66 -34.34
N GLU A 9 5.09 33.33 -33.69
CA GLU A 9 6.34 32.69 -33.31
C GLU A 9 6.37 32.35 -31.81
N ARG A 10 6.46 31.04 -31.59
CA ARG A 10 7.08 30.35 -30.45
C ARG A 10 6.29 30.36 -29.14
N ARG A 11 5.32 29.44 -29.05
CA ARG A 11 5.25 28.61 -27.83
C ARG A 11 6.52 27.76 -27.83
N THR A 12 7.47 28.19 -27.01
CA THR A 12 8.63 27.42 -26.56
C THR A 12 8.21 25.98 -26.26
N GLU A 13 9.03 25.01 -26.64
CA GLU A 13 8.86 23.58 -26.35
C GLU A 13 8.21 23.40 -24.99
N VAL A 14 7.03 22.76 -24.96
CA VAL A 14 6.40 22.40 -23.69
C VAL A 14 7.38 21.44 -23.02
N SER A 15 7.96 21.87 -21.90
CA SER A 15 8.76 21.03 -21.02
C SER A 15 7.98 19.75 -20.69
N ALA A 16 8.67 18.69 -20.26
CA ALA A 16 8.03 17.45 -19.83
C ALA A 16 6.78 17.75 -18.96
N LEU A 17 5.67 17.08 -19.28
CA LEU A 17 4.41 17.28 -18.58
C LEU A 17 4.51 16.57 -17.22
N HIS A 18 4.37 17.32 -16.13
CA HIS A 18 4.43 16.80 -14.77
C HIS A 18 3.04 16.91 -14.12
N PRO A 19 2.39 15.79 -13.74
CA PRO A 19 1.11 15.85 -13.06
C PRO A 19 1.28 16.41 -11.65
N LYS A 20 0.27 17.13 -11.18
CA LYS A 20 0.18 17.59 -9.80
C LYS A 20 -1.05 16.98 -9.15
N ILE A 21 -0.85 16.01 -8.26
CA ILE A 21 -1.94 15.35 -7.56
C ILE A 21 -2.11 15.99 -6.17
N GLN A 22 -3.30 16.48 -5.88
CA GLN A 22 -3.64 17.03 -4.56
C GLN A 22 -4.82 16.28 -3.97
N VAL A 23 -4.58 15.65 -2.82
CA VAL A 23 -5.56 14.80 -2.14
C VAL A 23 -6.23 15.59 -1.01
N GLN A 24 -7.53 15.79 -1.07
CA GLN A 24 -8.28 16.64 -0.13
C GLN A 24 -9.56 15.96 0.34
N ILE A 25 -9.93 16.17 1.60
CA ILE A 25 -11.19 15.71 2.18
C ILE A 25 -12.15 16.89 2.16
N CYS A 26 -13.34 16.68 1.61
CA CYS A 26 -14.38 17.70 1.51
C CYS A 26 -15.68 17.21 2.13
N GLU A 27 -16.54 18.16 2.52
CA GLU A 27 -17.95 17.91 2.79
C GLU A 27 -18.73 17.65 1.49
N GLU A 28 -19.98 17.18 1.62
CA GLU A 28 -20.88 16.95 0.48
C GLU A 28 -21.10 18.21 -0.38
N ASN A 29 -21.07 19.39 0.24
CA ASN A 29 -21.17 20.69 -0.43
C ASN A 29 -19.88 21.11 -1.19
N GLY A 30 -18.82 20.30 -1.13
CA GLY A 30 -17.51 20.57 -1.73
C GLY A 30 -16.58 21.46 -0.91
N GLU A 31 -16.99 21.90 0.29
CA GLU A 31 -16.12 22.67 1.19
C GLU A 31 -14.97 21.80 1.70
N LYS A 32 -13.75 22.35 1.65
CA LYS A 32 -12.55 21.65 2.10
C LYS A 32 -12.50 21.53 3.62
N ILE A 33 -12.45 20.29 4.10
CA ILE A 33 -12.29 19.94 5.52
C ILE A 33 -10.82 19.77 5.88
N PHE A 34 -10.07 19.00 5.08
CA PHE A 34 -8.67 18.70 5.34
C PHE A 34 -7.88 18.47 4.05
N GLY A 35 -6.56 18.60 4.08
CA GLY A 35 -5.73 18.36 2.90
C GLY A 35 -4.23 18.64 3.12
N PRO A 36 -3.47 18.91 2.03
CA PRO A 36 -2.00 18.86 2.08
C PRO A 36 -1.37 19.87 3.05
N GLY A 37 -1.96 21.07 3.18
CA GLY A 37 -1.42 22.13 4.05
C GLY A 37 -1.47 21.77 5.54
N PRO A 38 -2.67 21.50 6.10
CA PRO A 38 -2.78 20.98 7.47
C PRO A 38 -1.99 19.68 7.69
N ALA A 39 -2.01 18.73 6.75
CA ALA A 39 -1.26 17.48 6.85
C ALA A 39 0.24 17.73 7.02
N GLU A 40 0.83 18.59 6.19
CA GLU A 40 2.25 18.94 6.26
C GLU A 40 2.62 19.62 7.59
N LEU A 41 1.75 20.49 8.12
CA LEU A 41 1.95 21.07 9.44
C LEU A 41 1.98 20.00 10.53
N LEU A 42 1.06 19.04 10.49
CA LEU A 42 1.02 17.94 11.47
C LEU A 42 2.22 17.01 11.35
N ARG A 43 2.69 16.69 10.13
CA ARG A 43 3.93 15.95 9.89
C ARG A 43 5.10 16.61 10.60
N ARG A 44 5.29 17.91 10.40
CA ARG A 44 6.39 18.64 11.03
C ARG A 44 6.22 18.81 12.53
N VAL A 45 4.99 18.86 13.04
CA VAL A 45 4.75 18.84 14.49
C VAL A 45 5.11 17.48 15.07
N ARG A 46 4.84 16.37 14.38
CA ARG A 46 5.29 15.02 14.77
C ARG A 46 6.80 14.99 14.95
N ASP A 47 7.54 15.60 14.02
CA ASP A 47 9.00 15.54 14.00
C ASP A 47 9.64 16.53 14.99
N THR A 48 9.07 17.73 15.14
CA THR A 48 9.66 18.81 15.95
C THR A 48 9.10 18.92 17.36
N GLY A 49 7.97 18.26 17.64
CA GLY A 49 7.21 18.39 18.89
C GLY A 49 6.64 19.80 19.13
N SER A 50 6.62 20.67 18.12
CA SER A 50 6.22 22.07 18.28
C SER A 50 5.64 22.66 17.01
N LEU A 51 4.42 23.21 17.11
CA LEU A 51 3.82 23.97 16.02
C LEU A 51 4.62 25.23 15.66
N HIS A 52 5.32 25.82 16.63
CA HIS A 52 6.20 26.96 16.36
C HIS A 52 7.39 26.54 15.48
N ALA A 53 8.08 25.45 15.84
CA ALA A 53 9.19 24.92 15.06
C ALA A 53 8.72 24.44 13.67
N ALA A 54 7.59 23.75 13.59
CA ALA A 54 6.95 23.36 12.34
C ALA A 54 6.69 24.58 11.44
N SER A 55 6.05 25.64 11.97
CA SER A 55 5.76 26.85 11.21
C SER A 55 7.02 27.54 10.69
N LYS A 56 8.09 27.60 11.50
CA LYS A 56 9.38 28.16 11.11
C LYS A 56 10.00 27.37 9.96
N SER A 57 9.98 26.04 10.03
CA SER A 57 10.53 25.18 8.97
C SER A 57 9.75 25.30 7.65
N MET A 58 8.49 25.73 7.69
CA MET A 58 7.64 25.99 6.52
C MET A 58 7.69 27.46 6.06
N ASN A 59 8.61 28.28 6.61
CA ASN A 59 8.69 29.72 6.35
C ASN A 59 7.35 30.45 6.48
N MET A 60 6.56 30.05 7.47
CA MET A 60 5.25 30.64 7.72
C MET A 60 5.17 31.26 9.10
N ALA A 61 4.41 32.36 9.22
CA ALA A 61 4.12 32.95 10.50
C ALA A 61 3.39 31.95 11.42
N TYR A 62 3.79 31.88 12.68
CA TYR A 62 3.14 31.01 13.68
C TYR A 62 1.63 31.26 13.79
N SER A 63 1.18 32.52 13.69
CA SER A 63 -0.24 32.88 13.66
C SER A 63 -1.00 32.26 12.49
N LYS A 64 -0.34 32.12 11.32
CA LYS A 64 -0.91 31.44 10.14
C LYS A 64 -1.03 29.94 10.40
N ALA A 65 0.00 29.31 10.97
CA ALA A 65 -0.03 27.89 11.33
C ALA A 65 -1.15 27.59 12.35
N MET A 66 -1.26 28.40 13.39
CA MET A 66 -2.35 28.31 14.38
C MET A 66 -3.73 28.42 13.75
N ARG A 67 -3.92 29.36 12.81
CA ARG A 67 -5.19 29.51 12.09
C ARG A 67 -5.51 28.26 11.26
N ILE A 68 -4.52 27.71 10.54
CA ILE A 68 -4.70 26.49 9.73
C ILE A 68 -5.12 25.31 10.62
N MET A 69 -4.45 25.11 11.75
CA MET A 69 -4.79 24.04 12.71
C MET A 69 -6.18 24.22 13.30
N ARG A 70 -6.52 25.42 13.78
CA ARG A 70 -7.86 25.70 14.33
C ARG A 70 -8.97 25.49 13.30
N THR A 71 -8.74 25.88 12.05
CA THR A 71 -9.71 25.64 10.97
C THR A 71 -9.85 24.14 10.72
N ALA A 72 -8.75 23.39 10.65
CA ALA A 72 -8.79 21.94 10.46
C ALA A 72 -9.51 21.24 11.62
N GLU A 73 -9.18 21.55 12.88
CA GLU A 73 -9.82 20.96 14.07
C GLU A 73 -11.32 21.27 14.13
N ARG A 74 -11.71 22.50 13.80
CA ARG A 74 -13.13 22.89 13.76
C ARG A 74 -13.88 22.13 12.67
N ASN A 75 -13.29 22.00 11.48
CA ASN A 75 -13.93 21.32 10.36
C ASN A 75 -13.99 19.80 10.59
N LEU A 76 -13.01 19.23 11.30
CA LEU A 76 -12.97 17.81 11.64
C LEU A 76 -13.80 17.44 12.88
N GLY A 77 -14.08 18.41 13.76
CA GLY A 77 -14.83 18.19 15.00
C GLY A 77 -14.02 17.61 16.16
N PHE A 78 -12.70 17.46 16.03
CA PHE A 78 -11.81 16.96 17.08
C PHE A 78 -10.45 17.67 17.09
N SER A 79 -9.74 17.57 18.23
CA SER A 79 -8.43 18.21 18.41
C SER A 79 -7.31 17.38 17.77
N LEU A 80 -6.56 18.01 16.87
CA LEU A 80 -5.38 17.45 16.22
C LEU A 80 -4.13 17.65 17.09
N LEU A 81 -4.08 18.75 17.85
CA LEU A 81 -2.96 19.11 18.70
C LEU A 81 -3.38 19.21 20.17
N SER A 82 -2.55 18.68 21.06
CA SER A 82 -2.63 18.94 22.50
C SER A 82 -1.75 20.13 22.87
N GLY A 83 -2.29 21.06 23.65
CA GLY A 83 -1.54 22.20 24.18
C GLY A 83 -1.28 22.03 25.68
N LYS A 84 -0.05 22.29 26.13
CA LYS A 84 0.14 22.76 27.53
C LYS A 84 -0.16 24.25 27.57
N ALA A 85 -1.15 24.66 28.35
CA ALA A 85 -1.41 26.07 28.63
C ALA A 85 -0.12 26.74 29.15
N GLY A 86 0.22 27.88 28.58
CA GLY A 86 1.55 28.49 28.66
C GLY A 86 1.97 28.94 30.06
N GLY A 87 3.14 28.47 30.50
CA GLY A 87 4.02 29.16 31.44
C GLY A 87 5.23 29.75 30.72
N LYS A 88 6.09 30.48 31.46
CA LYS A 88 7.26 31.28 30.96
C LYS A 88 8.28 30.55 30.05
N ALA A 89 8.12 29.25 29.80
CA ALA A 89 9.02 28.43 28.97
C ALA A 89 8.41 27.94 27.63
N GLY A 90 7.19 28.38 27.26
CA GLY A 90 6.57 28.04 25.97
C GLY A 90 5.88 26.67 25.97
N GLY A 91 4.56 26.69 25.85
CA GLY A 91 3.76 25.45 25.72
C GLY A 91 4.02 24.79 24.37
N GLY A 92 4.55 23.57 24.38
CA GLY A 92 4.65 22.75 23.16
C GLY A 92 3.27 22.35 22.65
N SER A 93 3.15 22.20 21.33
CA SER A 93 1.98 21.61 20.68
C SER A 93 2.42 20.29 20.08
N VAL A 94 1.94 19.18 20.62
CA VAL A 94 2.21 17.82 20.12
C VAL A 94 0.90 17.20 19.63
N LEU A 95 1.00 16.25 18.70
CA LEU A 95 -0.17 15.53 18.19
C LEU A 95 -0.96 14.88 19.34
N THR A 96 -2.29 14.99 19.28
CA THR A 96 -3.16 14.12 20.09
C THR A 96 -3.10 12.68 19.56
N LYS A 97 -3.54 11.70 20.34
CA LYS A 97 -3.67 10.31 19.85
C LYS A 97 -4.58 10.24 18.62
N GLU A 98 -5.69 10.96 18.67
CA GLU A 98 -6.68 11.01 17.58
C GLU A 98 -6.11 11.73 16.33
N GLY A 99 -5.39 12.83 16.52
CA GLY A 99 -4.72 13.55 15.45
C GLY A 99 -3.61 12.76 14.78
N ALA A 100 -2.85 11.98 15.56
CA ALA A 100 -1.85 11.06 15.02
C ALA A 100 -2.49 9.93 14.18
N ALA A 101 -3.55 9.29 14.71
CA ALA A 101 -4.27 8.25 13.98
C ALA A 101 -4.97 8.78 12.71
N PHE A 102 -5.51 10.00 12.76
CA PHE A 102 -6.10 10.64 11.59
C PHE A 102 -5.03 10.98 10.54
N LEU A 103 -3.90 11.55 10.95
CA LEU A 103 -2.78 11.86 10.05
C LEU A 103 -2.28 10.59 9.36
N GLU A 104 -2.11 9.49 10.10
CA GLU A 104 -1.69 8.20 9.54
C GLU A 104 -2.65 7.69 8.46
N LYS A 105 -3.97 7.72 8.72
CA LYS A 105 -4.99 7.37 7.71
C LYS A 105 -4.90 8.26 6.46
N TYR A 106 -4.73 9.56 6.65
CA TYR A 106 -4.58 10.50 5.54
C TYR A 106 -3.30 10.23 4.75
N GLU A 107 -2.18 9.94 5.41
CA GLU A 107 -0.89 9.62 4.77
C GLU A 107 -0.95 8.34 3.95
N ILE A 108 -1.62 7.30 4.45
CA ILE A 108 -1.85 6.05 3.71
C ILE A 108 -2.67 6.34 2.45
N TRP A 109 -3.80 7.04 2.60
CA TRP A 109 -4.65 7.37 1.46
C TRP A 109 -3.96 8.28 0.44
N GLU A 110 -3.27 9.34 0.89
CA GLU A 110 -2.49 10.25 0.04
C GLU A 110 -1.45 9.48 -0.78
N ARG A 111 -0.71 8.56 -0.15
CA ARG A 111 0.30 7.73 -0.83
C ARG A 111 -0.33 6.83 -1.88
N GLN A 112 -1.44 6.18 -1.57
CA GLN A 112 -2.14 5.28 -2.49
C GLN A 112 -2.70 6.03 -3.71
N VAL A 113 -3.34 7.18 -3.50
CA VAL A 113 -3.87 8.01 -4.60
C VAL A 113 -2.74 8.53 -5.48
N ARG A 114 -1.64 9.01 -4.90
CA ARG A 114 -0.47 9.45 -5.66
C ARG A 114 0.16 8.32 -6.45
N SER A 115 0.42 7.17 -5.82
CA SER A 115 1.01 6.00 -6.47
C SER A 115 0.17 5.54 -7.66
N CYS A 116 -1.13 5.36 -7.44
CA CYS A 116 -2.08 4.93 -8.47
C CYS A 116 -2.22 5.98 -9.59
N GLY A 117 -2.38 7.26 -9.22
CA GLY A 117 -2.50 8.35 -10.18
C GLY A 117 -1.25 8.55 -11.04
N MET A 118 -0.06 8.39 -10.45
CA MET A 118 1.21 8.44 -11.20
C MET A 118 1.41 7.25 -12.12
N GLN A 119 0.91 6.07 -11.72
CA GLN A 119 0.92 4.91 -12.62
C GLN A 119 0.04 5.18 -13.84
N TYR A 120 -1.23 5.55 -13.63
CA TYR A 120 -2.13 5.88 -14.75
C TYR A 120 -1.61 7.02 -15.61
N TYR A 121 -0.97 8.02 -14.99
CA TYR A 121 -0.34 9.09 -15.75
C TYR A 121 0.75 8.55 -16.69
N ARG A 122 1.62 7.65 -16.20
CA ARG A 122 2.66 7.02 -17.02
C ARG A 122 2.08 6.13 -18.11
N ASP A 123 1.02 5.40 -17.82
CA ASP A 123 0.36 4.53 -18.80
C ASP A 123 -0.31 5.34 -19.92
N ILE A 124 -0.83 6.53 -19.62
CA ILE A 124 -1.56 7.38 -20.58
C ILE A 124 -0.64 8.36 -21.32
N PHE A 125 0.35 8.93 -20.62
CA PHE A 125 1.18 10.03 -21.12
C PHE A 125 2.67 9.66 -21.30
N GLY A 126 3.11 8.46 -20.90
CA GLY A 126 4.46 7.92 -21.11
C GLY A 126 5.33 7.80 -19.85
N GLU A 127 6.33 6.90 -19.89
CA GLU A 127 7.11 6.44 -18.73
C GLU A 127 8.05 7.49 -18.10
N ASN A 128 8.40 8.56 -18.83
CA ASN A 128 9.35 9.61 -18.38
C ASN A 128 8.71 10.70 -17.49
N ALA A 129 7.55 10.43 -16.91
CA ALA A 129 6.81 11.40 -16.12
C ALA A 129 7.16 11.31 -14.64
N GLU A 130 7.73 12.40 -14.10
CA GLU A 130 7.88 12.61 -12.66
C GLU A 130 6.70 13.43 -12.12
N GLU A 131 6.25 13.14 -10.90
CA GLU A 131 5.24 13.99 -10.25
C GLU A 131 5.83 15.38 -10.01
N TYR A 132 5.01 16.42 -10.18
CA TYR A 132 5.39 17.78 -9.77
C TYR A 132 5.62 17.81 -8.24
N ASP A 133 6.88 17.92 -7.82
CA ASP A 133 7.24 18.22 -6.43
C ASP A 133 7.29 19.75 -6.21
N PRO A 134 6.41 20.31 -5.36
CA PRO A 134 6.48 21.72 -4.98
C PRO A 134 7.75 22.10 -4.21
N ALA A 135 8.42 21.14 -3.55
CA ALA A 135 9.61 21.37 -2.74
C ALA A 135 10.85 21.68 -3.59
N GLU A 136 10.99 21.03 -4.75
CA GLU A 136 12.13 21.23 -5.65
C GLU A 136 12.03 22.52 -6.47
N ASN A 137 10.81 22.97 -6.83
CA ASN A 137 10.62 24.07 -7.78
C ASN A 137 10.20 25.43 -7.16
N GLY A 138 10.13 25.53 -5.83
CA GLY A 138 9.64 26.73 -5.12
C GLY A 138 10.56 27.30 -4.03
N PHE A 139 11.74 26.70 -3.80
CA PHE A 139 12.57 27.01 -2.63
C PHE A 139 14.06 27.18 -2.99
N LYS A 140 14.53 28.43 -3.12
CA LYS A 140 15.97 28.74 -2.99
C LYS A 140 16.32 28.80 -1.50
N GLY A 141 16.43 27.64 -0.89
CA GLY A 141 17.01 27.45 0.44
C GLY A 141 18.19 26.52 0.31
N THR A 142 19.33 26.97 0.83
CA THR A 142 20.61 26.27 0.88
C THR A 142 20.47 24.78 1.14
N GLU A 143 21.11 23.99 0.28
CA GLU A 143 21.39 22.58 0.50
C GLU A 143 21.89 22.37 1.94
N GLN A 144 21.05 21.74 2.75
CA GLN A 144 21.54 20.75 3.68
C GLN A 144 20.94 19.45 3.17
N LYS A 145 21.81 18.59 2.61
CA LYS A 145 21.59 17.15 2.57
C LYS A 145 21.25 16.71 3.99
N GLN A 146 19.97 16.69 4.33
CA GLN A 146 19.46 15.67 5.21
C GLN A 146 19.29 14.47 4.31
N GLU A 147 20.31 13.62 4.32
CA GLU A 147 20.13 12.20 4.02
C GLU A 147 18.98 11.72 4.90
N THR A 148 17.77 11.69 4.35
CA THR A 148 16.72 10.78 4.82
C THR A 148 17.18 9.39 4.41
N SER A 149 18.13 8.86 5.16
CA SER A 149 18.45 7.44 5.22
C SER A 149 17.28 6.73 5.91
N GLY A 150 16.14 6.68 5.21
CA GLY A 150 15.15 5.64 5.38
C GLY A 150 15.08 4.96 4.03
N GLU A 151 15.71 3.80 3.92
CA GLU A 151 15.58 2.93 2.75
C GLU A 151 14.08 2.72 2.49
N ASN A 152 13.49 3.46 1.55
CA ASN A 152 12.20 3.10 0.97
C ASN A 152 12.48 1.82 0.18
N GLY A 153 12.28 0.67 0.83
CA GLY A 153 12.55 -0.63 0.24
C GLY A 153 11.82 -0.77 -1.09
N ASP A 154 12.56 -1.18 -2.12
CA ASP A 154 12.00 -1.47 -3.44
C ASP A 154 10.99 -2.62 -3.31
N LEU A 155 9.68 -2.28 -3.31
CA LEU A 155 8.60 -3.26 -3.19
C LEU A 155 8.64 -4.30 -4.32
N SER A 156 9.31 -4.01 -5.44
CA SER A 156 9.50 -4.97 -6.52
C SER A 156 10.42 -6.13 -6.10
N ALA A 157 11.21 -6.00 -5.03
CA ALA A 157 12.00 -7.09 -4.49
C ALA A 157 11.17 -8.18 -3.77
N VAL A 158 9.87 -7.95 -3.52
CA VAL A 158 8.96 -8.92 -2.93
C VAL A 158 7.97 -9.40 -4.00
N SER A 159 7.98 -10.69 -4.29
CA SER A 159 6.98 -11.29 -5.18
C SER A 159 5.74 -11.72 -4.40
N ILE A 160 4.59 -11.80 -5.05
CA ILE A 160 3.34 -12.30 -4.46
C ILE A 160 2.89 -13.55 -5.19
N VAL A 161 2.55 -14.59 -4.44
CA VAL A 161 1.81 -15.76 -4.94
C VAL A 161 0.39 -15.69 -4.39
N VAL A 162 -0.58 -15.41 -5.26
CA VAL A 162 -2.00 -15.52 -4.93
C VAL A 162 -2.43 -16.98 -5.09
N MET A 163 -2.82 -17.60 -3.99
CA MET A 163 -3.19 -19.01 -3.91
C MET A 163 -4.69 -19.17 -4.21
N ALA A 164 -5.03 -19.41 -5.48
CA ALA A 164 -6.41 -19.45 -5.97
C ALA A 164 -6.84 -20.81 -6.54
N SER A 165 -6.29 -21.90 -5.99
CA SER A 165 -6.54 -23.28 -6.46
C SER A 165 -7.45 -24.12 -5.53
N GLY A 166 -8.07 -23.52 -4.51
CA GLY A 166 -8.90 -24.25 -3.55
C GLY A 166 -10.21 -24.78 -4.16
N TYR A 167 -10.61 -26.00 -3.79
CA TYR A 167 -11.76 -26.70 -4.39
C TYR A 167 -13.16 -26.25 -3.91
N GLY A 168 -13.26 -25.41 -2.88
CA GLY A 168 -14.56 -24.97 -2.35
C GLY A 168 -15.49 -26.12 -1.93
N ARG A 169 -14.96 -27.27 -1.49
CA ARG A 169 -15.74 -28.52 -1.31
C ARG A 169 -16.95 -28.39 -0.38
N ARG A 170 -16.92 -27.43 0.56
CA ARG A 170 -18.00 -27.13 1.52
C ARG A 170 -19.01 -26.09 1.01
N PHE A 171 -18.70 -25.41 -0.09
CA PHE A 171 -19.51 -24.36 -0.71
C PHE A 171 -20.46 -24.87 -1.80
N GLY A 172 -20.28 -26.12 -2.28
CA GLY A 172 -21.07 -26.72 -3.36
C GLY A 172 -20.76 -26.18 -4.77
N SER A 173 -19.99 -25.09 -4.88
CA SER A 173 -19.49 -24.45 -6.10
C SER A 173 -18.09 -23.88 -5.85
N ASN A 174 -17.48 -23.23 -6.86
CA ASN A 174 -16.20 -22.53 -6.66
C ASN A 174 -16.39 -21.32 -5.75
N LYS A 175 -16.04 -21.45 -4.46
CA LYS A 175 -16.17 -20.38 -3.45
C LYS A 175 -15.50 -19.07 -3.85
N LEU A 176 -14.42 -19.13 -4.63
CA LEU A 176 -13.68 -17.95 -5.07
C LEU A 176 -14.48 -17.10 -6.07
N LEU A 177 -15.50 -17.68 -6.72
CA LEU A 177 -16.41 -16.98 -7.62
C LEU A 177 -17.75 -16.62 -6.95
N ALA A 178 -17.88 -16.84 -5.63
CA ALA A 178 -19.06 -16.42 -4.90
C ALA A 178 -19.16 -14.89 -4.88
N ASP A 179 -20.39 -14.38 -5.03
CA ASP A 179 -20.68 -12.95 -4.95
C ASP A 179 -20.47 -12.43 -3.53
N LEU A 180 -19.79 -11.29 -3.44
CA LEU A 180 -19.44 -10.60 -2.21
C LEU A 180 -19.75 -9.11 -2.40
N GLY A 181 -21.03 -8.77 -2.55
CA GLY A 181 -21.49 -7.39 -2.74
C GLY A 181 -21.32 -6.91 -4.17
N GLY A 182 -21.64 -7.75 -5.15
CA GLY A 182 -21.57 -7.40 -6.58
C GLY A 182 -20.20 -7.60 -7.24
N VAL A 183 -19.20 -8.06 -6.47
CA VAL A 183 -17.91 -8.53 -6.98
C VAL A 183 -17.62 -9.91 -6.42
N THR A 184 -16.85 -10.73 -7.14
CA THR A 184 -16.45 -12.05 -6.63
C THR A 184 -15.39 -11.95 -5.53
N MET A 185 -15.33 -12.97 -4.68
CA MET A 185 -14.25 -13.12 -3.69
C MET A 185 -12.85 -13.03 -4.32
N ALA A 186 -12.64 -13.69 -5.47
CA ALA A 186 -11.39 -13.62 -6.21
C ALA A 186 -11.08 -12.20 -6.68
N GLU A 187 -12.05 -11.49 -7.26
CA GLU A 187 -11.86 -10.10 -7.68
C GLU A 187 -11.43 -9.23 -6.50
N ARG A 188 -12.09 -9.36 -5.34
CA ARG A 188 -11.77 -8.56 -4.15
C ARG A 188 -10.34 -8.81 -3.67
N THR A 189 -9.90 -10.07 -3.61
CA THR A 189 -8.53 -10.40 -3.20
C THR A 189 -7.49 -9.95 -4.25
N LEU A 190 -7.78 -10.09 -5.55
CA LEU A 190 -6.89 -9.61 -6.60
C LEU A 190 -6.79 -8.08 -6.60
N ASP A 191 -7.89 -7.36 -6.38
CA ASP A 191 -7.90 -5.89 -6.28
C ASP A 191 -7.16 -5.38 -5.05
N ALA A 192 -7.03 -6.20 -4.00
CA ALA A 192 -6.22 -5.87 -2.84
C ALA A 192 -4.71 -5.84 -3.15
N VAL A 193 -4.24 -6.48 -4.22
CA VAL A 193 -2.82 -6.45 -4.61
C VAL A 193 -2.43 -5.03 -5.07
N PRO A 194 -1.46 -4.37 -4.39
CA PRO A 194 -1.05 -3.01 -4.74
C PRO A 194 -0.53 -2.93 -6.16
N VAL A 195 -0.90 -1.87 -6.88
CA VAL A 195 -0.48 -1.66 -8.27
C VAL A 195 1.02 -1.83 -8.50
N PRO A 196 1.93 -1.28 -7.66
CA PRO A 196 3.37 -1.45 -7.82
C PRO A 196 3.86 -2.91 -7.73
N MET A 197 3.06 -3.82 -7.16
CA MET A 197 3.42 -5.22 -6.95
C MET A 197 2.79 -6.17 -7.98
N ARG A 198 1.86 -5.69 -8.82
CA ARG A 198 1.08 -6.53 -9.77
C ARG A 198 1.97 -7.29 -10.75
N LYS A 199 2.97 -6.63 -11.35
CA LYS A 199 3.93 -7.26 -12.28
C LYS A 199 4.73 -8.41 -11.63
N ASN A 200 5.00 -8.29 -10.33
CA ASN A 200 5.72 -9.29 -9.54
C ASN A 200 4.78 -10.28 -8.84
N THR A 201 3.49 -10.24 -9.18
CA THR A 201 2.48 -11.16 -8.67
C THR A 201 2.21 -12.27 -9.67
N VAL A 202 2.11 -13.49 -9.16
CA VAL A 202 1.59 -14.66 -9.88
C VAL A 202 0.35 -15.19 -9.20
N VAL A 203 -0.70 -15.42 -9.98
CA VAL A 203 -1.92 -16.06 -9.53
C VAL A 203 -1.90 -17.51 -9.96
N VAL A 204 -1.89 -18.41 -8.98
CA VAL A 204 -1.84 -19.85 -9.22
C VAL A 204 -3.24 -20.43 -9.02
N THR A 205 -3.88 -20.82 -10.12
CA THR A 205 -5.30 -21.18 -10.15
C THR A 205 -5.57 -22.40 -11.03
N ARG A 206 -6.62 -23.14 -10.73
CA ARG A 206 -7.16 -24.18 -11.64
C ARG A 206 -8.30 -23.66 -12.52
N TYR A 207 -8.75 -22.43 -12.29
CA TYR A 207 -9.94 -21.84 -12.88
C TYR A 207 -9.57 -20.79 -13.93
N PRO A 208 -9.88 -21.00 -15.21
CA PRO A 208 -9.60 -20.04 -16.28
C PRO A 208 -10.20 -18.65 -16.04
N GLU A 209 -11.34 -18.56 -15.39
CA GLU A 209 -12.04 -17.31 -15.06
C GLU A 209 -11.19 -16.45 -14.13
N ILE A 210 -10.59 -17.05 -13.09
CA ILE A 210 -9.69 -16.36 -12.17
C ILE A 210 -8.39 -15.96 -12.87
N ALA A 211 -7.88 -16.81 -13.78
CA ALA A 211 -6.70 -16.46 -14.56
C ALA A 211 -6.96 -15.23 -15.43
N GLU A 212 -8.16 -15.10 -16.01
CA GLU A 212 -8.51 -13.93 -16.80
C GLU A 212 -8.65 -12.67 -15.93
N MET A 213 -9.32 -12.78 -14.77
CA MET A 213 -9.39 -11.69 -13.78
C MET A 213 -8.01 -11.16 -13.37
N ALA A 214 -7.03 -12.06 -13.23
CA ALA A 214 -5.66 -11.72 -12.89
C ALA A 214 -4.92 -11.02 -14.04
N ARG A 215 -5.05 -11.52 -15.28
CA ARG A 215 -4.40 -10.90 -16.46
C ARG A 215 -4.91 -9.49 -16.74
N MET A 216 -6.22 -9.24 -16.54
CA MET A 216 -6.80 -7.91 -16.64
C MET A 216 -6.21 -6.90 -15.63
N ARG A 217 -5.49 -7.39 -14.61
CA ARG A 217 -4.81 -6.58 -13.59
C ARG A 217 -3.28 -6.67 -13.70
N ASP A 218 -2.75 -6.99 -14.88
CA ASP A 218 -1.30 -7.10 -15.13
C ASP A 218 -0.57 -8.08 -14.19
N MET A 219 -1.26 -9.13 -13.74
CA MET A 219 -0.66 -10.20 -12.94
C MET A 219 -0.37 -11.42 -13.81
N ARG A 220 0.74 -12.08 -13.51
CA ARG A 220 1.11 -13.34 -14.16
C ARG A 220 0.19 -14.45 -13.68
N THR A 221 0.02 -15.50 -14.48
CA THR A 221 -0.88 -16.61 -14.15
C THR A 221 -0.21 -17.93 -14.41
N VAL A 222 -0.40 -18.88 -13.50
CA VAL A 222 0.03 -20.28 -13.65
C VAL A 222 -1.16 -21.18 -13.41
N MET A 223 -1.47 -22.02 -14.40
CA MET A 223 -2.53 -23.01 -14.27
C MET A 223 -2.05 -24.17 -13.40
N ASN A 224 -2.81 -24.51 -12.36
CA ASN A 224 -2.53 -25.63 -11.47
C ASN A 224 -3.39 -26.85 -11.83
N PRO A 225 -2.82 -27.88 -12.48
CA PRO A 225 -3.55 -29.11 -12.80
C PRO A 225 -3.62 -30.10 -11.63
N PHE A 226 -2.94 -29.82 -10.51
CA PHE A 226 -2.74 -30.78 -9.43
C PHE A 226 -3.70 -30.55 -8.25
N PRO A 227 -3.87 -31.56 -7.37
CA PRO A 227 -4.89 -31.48 -6.33
C PRO A 227 -4.43 -30.77 -5.05
N ASP A 228 -3.14 -30.69 -4.76
CA ASP A 228 -2.69 -30.37 -3.41
C ASP A 228 -2.33 -28.89 -3.23
N GLN A 229 -2.44 -28.39 -1.99
CA GLN A 229 -2.00 -27.03 -1.66
C GLN A 229 -0.50 -26.84 -1.92
N SER A 230 0.31 -27.88 -1.67
CA SER A 230 1.75 -27.85 -1.94
C SER A 230 2.07 -27.60 -3.42
N ASP A 231 1.23 -28.05 -4.36
CA ASP A 231 1.43 -27.78 -5.78
C ASP A 231 1.34 -26.28 -6.07
N THR A 232 0.37 -25.59 -5.45
CA THR A 232 0.24 -24.13 -5.58
C THR A 232 1.48 -23.42 -5.05
N VAL A 233 2.01 -23.86 -3.91
CA VAL A 233 3.24 -23.29 -3.33
C VAL A 233 4.42 -23.49 -4.27
N ARG A 234 4.64 -24.71 -4.75
CA ARG A 234 5.76 -25.05 -5.65
C ARG A 234 5.68 -24.30 -6.98
N LEU A 235 4.51 -24.29 -7.62
CA LEU A 235 4.28 -23.59 -8.89
C LEU A 235 4.52 -22.08 -8.76
N GLY A 236 3.97 -21.45 -7.73
CA GLY A 236 4.16 -20.02 -7.47
C GLY A 236 5.61 -19.68 -7.16
N THR A 237 6.27 -20.48 -6.31
CA THR A 237 7.69 -20.29 -5.96
C THR A 237 8.58 -20.37 -7.18
N LYS A 238 8.40 -21.41 -8.01
CA LYS A 238 9.17 -21.61 -9.24
C LYS A 238 9.00 -20.43 -10.19
N ASP A 239 7.77 -19.99 -10.43
CA ASP A 239 7.48 -18.88 -11.32
C ASP A 239 8.08 -17.55 -10.80
N CYS A 240 7.98 -17.25 -9.50
CA CYS A 240 8.64 -16.08 -8.90
C CYS A 240 10.17 -16.11 -9.08
N MET A 241 10.80 -17.27 -8.91
CA MET A 241 12.24 -17.43 -9.13
C MET A 241 12.63 -17.19 -10.59
N GLU A 242 11.89 -17.77 -11.53
CA GLU A 242 12.18 -17.68 -12.97
C GLU A 242 11.98 -16.26 -13.52
N GLN A 243 10.95 -15.53 -13.05
CA GLN A 243 10.56 -14.24 -13.63
C GLN A 243 11.19 -13.02 -12.93
N SER A 244 11.74 -13.20 -11.72
CA SER A 244 12.33 -12.09 -10.96
C SER A 244 13.75 -11.70 -11.38
N ALA A 245 14.37 -12.44 -12.32
CA ALA A 245 15.75 -12.24 -12.76
C ALA A 245 16.75 -12.13 -11.59
N GLY A 246 16.54 -12.92 -10.53
CA GLY A 246 17.39 -12.95 -9.33
C GLY A 246 17.21 -11.76 -8.38
N LYS A 247 16.14 -10.97 -8.53
CA LYS A 247 15.85 -9.82 -7.65
C LYS A 247 14.83 -10.10 -6.54
N CYS A 248 14.20 -11.28 -6.55
CA CYS A 248 13.21 -11.64 -5.55
C CYS A 248 13.88 -12.01 -4.23
N ARG A 249 13.76 -11.13 -3.23
CA ARG A 249 14.28 -11.33 -1.88
C ARG A 249 13.33 -12.13 -1.00
N GLY A 250 12.04 -12.15 -1.33
CA GLY A 250 11.03 -12.91 -0.59
C GLY A 250 9.72 -13.05 -1.34
N ILE A 251 8.94 -14.05 -0.95
CA ILE A 251 7.65 -14.38 -1.55
C ILE A 251 6.56 -14.28 -0.50
N LEU A 252 5.58 -13.40 -0.74
CA LEU A 252 4.33 -13.29 0.02
C LEU A 252 3.32 -14.30 -0.52
N PHE A 253 2.83 -15.21 0.31
CA PHE A 253 1.71 -16.09 -0.02
C PHE A 253 0.39 -15.50 0.48
N LEU A 254 -0.48 -15.15 -0.46
CA LEU A 254 -1.79 -14.56 -0.23
C LEU A 254 -2.90 -15.59 -0.56
N PRO A 255 -3.64 -16.10 0.43
CA PRO A 255 -4.83 -16.92 0.17
C PRO A 255 -5.91 -16.12 -0.56
N CYS A 256 -6.48 -16.69 -1.63
CA CYS A 256 -7.52 -16.01 -2.42
C CYS A 256 -8.86 -15.90 -1.67
N ASP A 257 -9.05 -16.72 -0.63
CA ASP A 257 -10.22 -16.76 0.24
C ASP A 257 -10.16 -15.81 1.45
N GLN A 258 -9.21 -14.87 1.46
CA GLN A 258 -9.13 -13.75 2.40
C GLN A 258 -9.53 -12.41 1.75
N PRO A 259 -10.81 -12.21 1.36
CA PRO A 259 -11.22 -11.07 0.54
C PRO A 259 -11.26 -9.73 1.28
N TYR A 260 -11.09 -9.72 2.60
CA TYR A 260 -11.08 -8.48 3.39
C TYR A 260 -9.67 -7.90 3.58
N ILE A 261 -8.64 -8.56 3.05
CA ILE A 261 -7.27 -8.05 3.04
C ILE A 261 -7.20 -6.73 2.27
N ARG A 262 -6.37 -5.80 2.75
CA ARG A 262 -6.28 -4.44 2.18
C ARG A 262 -4.93 -4.21 1.49
N PRO A 263 -4.88 -3.36 0.44
CA PRO A 263 -3.61 -2.99 -0.19
C PRO A 263 -2.56 -2.47 0.80
N ALA A 264 -2.97 -1.61 1.74
CA ALA A 264 -2.10 -1.07 2.77
C ALA A 264 -1.49 -2.17 3.67
N THR A 265 -2.16 -3.29 3.87
CA THR A 265 -1.65 -4.40 4.67
C THR A 265 -0.60 -5.20 3.92
N LEU A 266 -0.80 -5.44 2.62
CA LEU A 266 0.22 -6.08 1.77
C LEU A 266 1.47 -5.21 1.64
N GLU A 267 1.31 -3.89 1.49
CA GLU A 267 2.44 -2.94 1.49
C GLU A 267 3.20 -2.97 2.83
N ARG A 268 2.50 -2.94 3.97
CA ARG A 268 3.13 -3.00 5.31
C ARG A 268 3.89 -4.30 5.53
N LEU A 269 3.32 -5.45 5.12
CA LEU A 269 4.00 -6.74 5.19
C LEU A 269 5.30 -6.72 4.38
N ALA A 270 5.25 -6.25 3.13
CA ALA A 270 6.41 -6.16 2.27
C ALA A 270 7.48 -5.20 2.83
N MET A 271 7.08 -4.02 3.32
CA MET A 271 7.98 -3.07 3.94
C MET A 271 8.65 -3.64 5.20
N GLU A 272 7.90 -4.32 6.07
CA GLU A 272 8.46 -4.93 7.28
C GLU A 272 9.46 -6.04 6.92
N PHE A 273 9.11 -6.89 5.96
CA PHE A 273 10.02 -7.91 5.46
C PHE A 273 11.32 -7.33 4.90
N LEU A 274 11.25 -6.22 4.15
CA LEU A 274 12.46 -5.60 3.59
C LEU A 274 13.40 -5.03 4.67
N ARG A 275 12.90 -4.75 5.88
CA ARG A 275 13.72 -4.39 7.06
C ARG A 275 14.36 -5.61 7.73
N HIS A 276 13.75 -6.78 7.57
CA HIS A 276 14.15 -8.06 8.15
C HIS A 276 14.18 -9.18 7.09
N PRO A 277 15.03 -9.05 6.05
CA PRO A 277 14.94 -9.84 4.81
C PRO A 277 15.35 -11.31 4.97
N ASP A 278 15.94 -11.68 6.10
CA ASP A 278 16.36 -13.04 6.41
C ASP A 278 15.34 -13.78 7.31
N ASP A 279 14.31 -13.06 7.78
CA ASP A 279 13.31 -13.56 8.70
C ASP A 279 11.96 -13.80 8.00
N LEU A 280 11.13 -14.65 8.59
CA LEU A 280 9.74 -14.80 8.18
C LEU A 280 8.94 -13.56 8.62
N THR A 281 8.01 -13.10 7.80
CA THR A 281 7.08 -12.02 8.19
C THR A 281 5.65 -12.48 7.99
N ARG A 282 4.73 -12.24 8.91
CA ARG A 282 3.32 -12.65 8.75
C ARG A 282 2.34 -11.67 9.38
N LEU A 283 1.08 -11.78 8.98
CA LEU A 283 -0.01 -11.00 9.55
C LEU A 283 -0.45 -11.57 10.92
N GLY A 284 -0.84 -10.68 11.83
CA GLY A 284 -1.50 -11.03 13.08
C GLY A 284 -2.35 -9.89 13.64
N LYS A 285 -3.22 -10.19 14.59
CA LYS A 285 -4.05 -9.22 15.31
C LYS A 285 -4.36 -9.77 16.70
N ASP A 286 -4.15 -8.97 17.74
CA ASP A 286 -4.55 -9.28 19.12
C ASP A 286 -4.06 -10.68 19.57
N GLY A 287 -2.81 -11.02 19.24
CA GLY A 287 -2.19 -12.31 19.57
C GLY A 287 -2.64 -13.49 18.69
N THR A 288 -3.62 -13.29 17.80
CA THR A 288 -3.96 -14.25 16.74
C THR A 288 -3.10 -13.99 15.52
N VAL A 289 -2.71 -15.04 14.83
CA VAL A 289 -1.76 -14.99 13.72
C VAL A 289 -2.34 -15.74 12.53
N GLY A 290 -2.00 -15.32 11.32
CA GLY A 290 -2.54 -15.92 10.11
C GLY A 290 -1.73 -15.58 8.87
N SER A 291 -2.36 -15.84 7.73
CA SER A 291 -1.91 -15.36 6.43
C SER A 291 -2.30 -13.88 6.25
N PRO A 292 -1.67 -13.13 5.32
CA PRO A 292 -0.55 -13.55 4.46
C PRO A 292 0.77 -13.72 5.21
N MET A 293 1.70 -14.48 4.60
CA MET A 293 3.04 -14.73 5.15
C MET A 293 4.10 -14.59 4.06
N ILE A 294 5.19 -13.90 4.37
CA ILE A 294 6.37 -13.71 3.54
C ILE A 294 7.48 -14.65 3.97
N PHE A 295 8.06 -15.30 2.97
CA PHE A 295 9.16 -16.25 3.09
C PHE A 295 10.41 -15.67 2.45
N PRO A 296 11.55 -15.61 3.16
CA PRO A 296 12.80 -15.10 2.60
C PRO A 296 13.37 -16.06 1.56
N GLU A 297 14.22 -15.56 0.66
CA GLU A 297 14.87 -16.33 -0.41
C GLU A 297 15.54 -17.62 0.09
N SER A 298 16.13 -17.58 1.29
CA SER A 298 16.76 -18.74 1.95
C SER A 298 15.81 -19.94 2.14
N THR A 299 14.50 -19.71 2.13
CA THR A 299 13.47 -20.75 2.29
C THR A 299 12.90 -21.28 0.98
N PHE A 300 13.26 -20.71 -0.18
CA PHE A 300 12.72 -21.16 -1.47
C PHE A 300 12.99 -22.65 -1.76
N PRO A 301 14.17 -23.22 -1.45
CA PRO A 301 14.37 -24.67 -1.59
C PRO A 301 13.40 -25.50 -0.76
N ALA A 302 13.08 -25.05 0.47
CA ALA A 302 12.12 -25.73 1.34
C ALA A 302 10.69 -25.60 0.79
N LEU A 303 10.30 -24.42 0.30
CA LEU A 303 9.01 -24.20 -0.38
C LEU A 303 8.87 -25.07 -1.65
N LEU A 304 9.97 -25.34 -2.35
CA LEU A 304 9.96 -26.25 -3.51
C LEU A 304 9.86 -27.74 -3.11
N ALA A 305 10.14 -28.08 -1.86
CA ALA A 305 10.16 -29.45 -1.36
C ALA A 305 8.86 -29.86 -0.62
N VAL A 306 7.95 -28.94 -0.32
CA VAL A 306 6.68 -29.25 0.37
C VAL A 306 5.79 -30.19 -0.46
N THR A 307 5.08 -31.09 0.22
CA THR A 307 4.24 -32.13 -0.40
C THR A 307 2.90 -32.31 0.31
N GLY A 308 1.90 -32.85 -0.37
CA GLY A 308 0.58 -33.06 0.20
C GLY A 308 -0.16 -31.76 0.50
N ASP A 309 -1.10 -31.81 1.43
CA ASP A 309 -2.00 -30.68 1.75
C ASP A 309 -1.39 -29.67 2.74
N THR A 310 -0.08 -29.76 3.02
CA THR A 310 0.63 -28.77 3.82
C THR A 310 1.04 -27.59 2.92
N GLY A 311 0.53 -26.40 3.25
CA GLY A 311 1.02 -25.15 2.67
C GLY A 311 2.40 -24.76 3.20
N GLY A 312 2.83 -23.51 2.97
CA GLY A 312 4.13 -22.98 3.42
C GLY A 312 4.39 -23.04 4.94
N ARG A 313 3.39 -23.39 5.76
CA ARG A 313 3.54 -23.57 7.22
C ARG A 313 4.61 -24.61 7.57
N GLU A 314 4.73 -25.67 6.79
CA GLU A 314 5.76 -26.69 7.02
C GLU A 314 7.16 -26.13 6.74
N ALA A 315 7.34 -25.44 5.60
CA ALA A 315 8.59 -24.75 5.27
C ALA A 315 8.97 -23.71 6.34
N ALA A 316 8.00 -22.98 6.90
CA ALA A 316 8.24 -22.04 7.99
C ALA A 316 8.71 -22.72 9.28
N ARG A 317 8.15 -23.90 9.60
CA ARG A 317 8.54 -24.67 10.79
C ARG A 317 9.95 -25.26 10.62
N GLU A 318 10.25 -25.79 9.45
CA GLU A 318 11.54 -26.43 9.15
C GLU A 318 12.70 -25.44 9.03
N SER A 319 12.42 -24.21 8.62
CA SER A 319 13.47 -23.19 8.49
C SER A 319 14.08 -22.77 9.83
N GLY A 320 13.32 -22.87 10.93
CA GLY A 320 13.75 -22.41 12.24
C GLY A 320 14.01 -20.90 12.34
N LEU A 321 13.56 -20.13 11.35
CA LEU A 321 13.79 -18.69 11.28
C LEU A 321 12.90 -17.92 12.27
N PRO A 322 13.35 -16.76 12.77
CA PRO A 322 12.50 -15.82 13.49
C PRO A 322 11.28 -15.42 12.65
N VAL A 323 10.16 -15.13 13.33
CA VAL A 323 8.91 -14.70 12.70
C VAL A 323 8.52 -13.32 13.23
N HIS A 324 8.53 -12.32 12.36
CA HIS A 324 7.99 -10.99 12.62
C HIS A 324 6.49 -10.97 12.37
N VAL A 325 5.73 -10.41 13.30
CA VAL A 325 4.28 -10.27 13.19
C VAL A 325 3.94 -8.81 12.92
N VAL A 326 3.33 -8.57 11.75
CA VAL A 326 2.75 -7.27 11.40
C VAL A 326 1.31 -7.22 11.87
N GLU A 327 0.98 -6.20 12.65
CA GLU A 327 -0.36 -6.03 13.19
C GLU A 327 -1.33 -5.58 12.08
N ALA A 328 -2.36 -6.38 11.81
CA ALA A 328 -3.47 -6.04 10.94
C ALA A 328 -4.20 -4.81 11.47
N GLN A 329 -4.74 -3.99 10.57
CA GLN A 329 -5.49 -2.82 11.00
C GLN A 329 -6.88 -3.24 11.50
N PHE A 330 -7.46 -4.24 10.85
CA PHE A 330 -8.78 -4.78 11.13
C PHE A 330 -8.71 -6.30 11.35
N ARG A 331 -9.55 -6.82 12.23
CA ARG A 331 -9.56 -8.24 12.61
C ARG A 331 -9.94 -9.12 11.42
N GLU A 332 -10.83 -8.59 10.59
CA GLU A 332 -11.44 -9.21 9.42
C GLU A 332 -10.42 -9.53 8.32
N GLU A 333 -9.28 -8.84 8.31
CA GLU A 333 -8.18 -9.11 7.35
C GLU A 333 -7.56 -10.50 7.54
N LEU A 334 -7.78 -11.14 8.69
CA LEU A 334 -7.35 -12.51 8.99
C LEU A 334 -8.41 -13.56 8.68
N ASN A 335 -9.62 -13.15 8.27
CA ASN A 335 -10.74 -14.07 8.09
C ASN A 335 -10.65 -14.75 6.73
N ASP A 336 -10.60 -16.09 6.76
CA ASP A 336 -10.84 -16.93 5.58
C ASP A 336 -12.35 -17.14 5.43
N ILE A 337 -12.89 -17.02 4.21
CA ILE A 337 -14.28 -17.39 3.92
C ILE A 337 -14.32 -18.85 3.45
N ASP A 338 -14.89 -19.72 4.28
CA ASP A 338 -14.94 -21.17 4.06
C ASP A 338 -16.35 -21.70 3.78
N ARG A 339 -17.36 -20.95 4.25
CA ARG A 339 -18.79 -21.23 4.10
C ARG A 339 -19.55 -19.96 3.71
N PRO A 340 -20.74 -20.08 3.09
CA PRO A 340 -21.57 -18.92 2.77
C PRO A 340 -21.92 -18.07 4.00
N GLU A 341 -22.03 -18.70 5.17
CA GLU A 341 -22.33 -18.00 6.43
C GLU A 341 -21.18 -17.12 6.93
N ASP A 342 -19.95 -17.34 6.44
CA ASP A 342 -18.78 -16.54 6.82
C ASP A 342 -18.72 -15.19 6.07
N ILE A 343 -19.62 -14.97 5.11
CA ILE A 343 -19.75 -13.70 4.39
C ILE A 343 -20.36 -12.66 5.32
N ASP A 344 -19.55 -11.66 5.70
CA ASP A 344 -20.01 -10.51 6.44
C ASP A 344 -20.82 -9.57 5.54
N VAL A 345 -22.14 -9.60 5.71
CA VAL A 345 -23.10 -8.74 5.00
C VAL A 345 -23.07 -7.28 5.44
N SER A 346 -22.38 -6.94 6.53
CA SER A 346 -22.27 -5.54 7.02
C SER A 346 -21.17 -4.72 6.30
N ASN A 347 -20.32 -5.39 5.53
CA ASN A 347 -19.23 -4.83 4.72
C ASN A 347 -19.49 -4.91 3.20
N GLN A 348 -20.77 -5.07 2.80
CA GLN A 348 -21.24 -5.01 1.41
C GLN A 348 -21.47 -3.58 0.94
#